data_AF-A0ABD6WZJ6-F1
#
_entry.id   AF-A0ABD6WZJ6-F1
#
_cell.length_a   1.000
_cell.length_b   1.000
_cell.length_c   1.000
_cell.angle_alpha   90.00
_cell.angle_beta   90.00
_cell.angle_gamma   90.00
#
_symmetry.space_group_name_H-M   'P 1'
#
loop_
_entity.id
_entity.type
_entity.pdbx_description
1 polymer ?
#
loop_
_entity_poly.entity_id
_entity_poly.type
_entity_poly.pdbx_seq_one_letter_code
_entity_poly.pdbx_strand_id
1 'polypeptide(L)'
;MNTRFNLESLPLCGAKTRSGEPCKRRGNKRNGRCKLHGGNSTGAKTEQGKMASRLNALKQFPSWYFGEPIPMHYQQRAYRCFEQLYTLMTTQPINWQQVFHLIDVDRIPLEMLKYQIMELTSVNELLMLQVALDRYYQEQHSVHLSFTVYLPQLTPNSYSSELSKPQREYLDNWLNKHNPLKGTFFDTNQ
;
A
#
# COMPACT_ATOMS: atom_id res chain seq x y z
N MET A 1 31.71 -37.32 5.84
CA MET A 1 31.74 -35.91 6.29
C MET A 1 30.34 -35.31 6.18
N ASN A 2 29.81 -34.76 7.26
CA ASN A 2 28.43 -34.28 7.32
C ASN A 2 28.29 -32.95 6.55
N THR A 3 27.90 -33.02 5.29
CA THR A 3 27.76 -31.88 4.36
C THR A 3 26.62 -30.93 4.72
N ARG A 4 25.82 -31.25 5.75
CA ARG A 4 24.66 -30.47 6.19
C ARG A 4 24.99 -29.04 6.66
N PHE A 5 26.24 -28.73 6.98
CA PHE A 5 26.63 -27.41 7.51
C PHE A 5 27.86 -26.78 6.82
N ASN A 6 28.07 -26.99 5.51
CA ASN A 6 29.11 -26.25 4.80
C ASN A 6 28.69 -24.78 4.58
N LEU A 7 29.14 -23.89 5.48
CA LEU A 7 28.87 -22.45 5.47
C LEU A 7 29.65 -21.69 4.38
N GLU A 8 30.69 -22.27 3.80
CA GLU A 8 31.49 -21.64 2.74
C GLU A 8 30.72 -21.55 1.43
N SER A 9 29.79 -22.49 1.20
CA SER A 9 28.88 -22.49 0.04
C SER A 9 27.78 -21.41 0.10
N LEU A 10 27.67 -20.66 1.20
CA LEU A 10 26.63 -19.65 1.36
C LEU A 10 27.09 -18.28 0.82
N PRO A 11 26.20 -17.54 0.14
CA PRO A 11 26.52 -16.19 -0.33
C PRO A 11 26.79 -15.26 0.85
N LEU A 12 27.55 -14.18 0.62
CA LEU A 12 27.62 -13.08 1.57
C LEU A 12 26.26 -12.38 1.66
N CYS A 13 25.96 -11.81 2.82
CA CYS A 13 24.73 -11.09 3.06
C CYS A 13 24.66 -9.82 2.20
N GLY A 14 23.71 -9.75 1.26
CA GLY A 14 23.56 -8.61 0.34
C GLY A 14 23.02 -7.30 0.94
N ALA A 15 23.10 -7.12 2.26
CA ALA A 15 22.60 -5.92 2.95
C ALA A 15 23.76 -5.00 3.35
N LYS A 16 23.49 -3.70 3.48
CA LYS A 16 24.44 -2.73 4.06
C LYS A 16 24.25 -2.65 5.57
N THR A 17 25.34 -2.47 6.29
CA THR A 17 25.34 -2.20 7.73
C THR A 17 24.96 -0.75 8.01
N ARG A 18 24.78 -0.37 9.28
CA ARG A 18 24.44 1.00 9.67
C ARG A 18 25.50 2.03 9.23
N SER A 19 26.75 1.63 9.07
CA SER A 19 27.83 2.48 8.55
C SER A 19 27.87 2.57 7.03
N GLY A 20 26.94 1.94 6.30
CA GLY A 20 26.88 1.94 4.83
C GLY A 20 27.69 0.84 4.16
N GLU A 21 28.60 0.19 4.90
CA GLU A 21 29.46 -0.89 4.38
C GLU A 21 28.68 -2.20 4.15
N PRO A 22 29.05 -3.01 3.14
CA PRO A 22 28.44 -4.33 2.91
C PRO A 22 28.54 -5.26 4.11
N CYS A 23 27.49 -6.04 4.36
CA CYS A 23 27.47 -6.99 5.46
C CYS A 23 28.39 -8.19 5.19
N LYS A 24 29.39 -8.37 6.05
CA LYS A 24 30.38 -9.47 5.96
C LYS A 24 29.86 -10.84 6.42
N ARG A 25 28.66 -10.93 6.99
CA ARG A 25 28.08 -12.22 7.44
C ARG A 25 27.60 -13.04 6.25
N ARG A 26 27.61 -14.37 6.39
CA ARG A 26 26.97 -15.28 5.43
C ARG A 26 25.44 -15.13 5.46
N GLY A 27 24.84 -15.06 4.28
CA GLY A 27 23.41 -15.11 4.07
C GLY A 27 22.89 -16.55 4.03
N ASN A 28 21.61 -16.72 3.74
CA ASN A 28 21.03 -18.04 3.46
C ASN A 28 20.78 -18.22 1.96
N LYS A 29 20.48 -19.46 1.55
CA LYS A 29 20.17 -19.80 0.14
C LYS A 29 18.82 -19.24 -0.34
N ARG A 30 17.91 -18.88 0.57
CA ARG A 30 16.54 -18.46 0.24
C ARG A 30 16.48 -17.02 -0.28
N ASN A 31 17.13 -16.09 0.43
CA ASN A 31 17.06 -14.66 0.12
C ASN A 31 18.42 -13.96 0.17
N GLY A 32 19.51 -14.71 0.41
CA GLY A 32 20.86 -14.16 0.44
C GLY A 32 21.12 -13.23 1.62
N ARG A 33 20.25 -13.15 2.64
CA ARG A 33 20.44 -12.29 3.82
C ARG A 33 20.75 -13.09 5.07
N CYS A 34 21.54 -12.51 5.97
CA CYS A 34 21.87 -13.14 7.26
C CYS A 34 20.72 -12.96 8.27
N LYS A 35 20.73 -13.72 9.36
CA LYS A 35 19.69 -13.64 10.41
C LYS A 35 19.41 -12.23 10.94
N LEU A 36 20.43 -11.36 10.99
CA LEU A 36 20.28 -9.98 11.49
C LEU A 36 19.80 -8.99 10.43
N HIS A 37 19.81 -9.37 9.14
CA HIS A 37 19.32 -8.51 8.05
C HIS A 37 18.10 -9.12 7.35
N GLY A 38 17.29 -9.89 8.10
CA GLY A 38 16.04 -10.45 7.58
C GLY A 38 16.18 -11.80 6.88
N GLY A 39 17.31 -12.50 7.07
CA GLY A 39 17.48 -13.87 6.57
C GLY A 39 16.38 -14.82 7.05
N ASN A 40 15.98 -14.69 8.32
CA ASN A 40 14.89 -15.47 8.89
C ASN A 40 13.51 -14.80 8.74
N SER A 41 13.44 -13.63 8.10
CA SER A 41 12.15 -12.97 7.88
C SER A 41 11.35 -13.77 6.85
N THR A 42 10.08 -14.03 7.17
CA THR A 42 9.14 -14.66 6.25
C THR A 42 8.46 -13.65 5.32
N GLY A 43 8.79 -12.35 5.45
CA GLY A 43 8.03 -11.27 4.84
C GLY A 43 6.67 -11.07 5.51
N ALA A 44 5.95 -10.04 5.05
CA ALA A 44 4.60 -9.75 5.52
C ALA A 44 3.60 -10.80 5.01
N LYS A 45 2.80 -11.35 5.93
CA LYS A 45 1.78 -12.35 5.61
C LYS A 45 0.41 -11.73 5.37
N THR A 46 0.08 -10.68 6.12
CA THR A 46 -1.17 -9.94 5.99
C THR A 46 -1.15 -9.05 4.76
N GLU A 47 -2.34 -8.81 4.19
CA GLU A 47 -2.51 -7.89 3.07
C GLU A 47 -2.00 -6.48 3.42
N GLN A 48 -2.38 -5.97 4.59
CA GLN A 48 -1.91 -4.68 5.14
C GLN A 48 -0.38 -4.62 5.22
N GLY A 49 0.26 -5.68 5.75
CA GLY A 49 1.72 -5.73 5.86
C GLY A 49 2.41 -5.81 4.50
N LYS A 50 1.80 -6.47 3.51
CA LYS A 50 2.32 -6.51 2.13
C LYS A 50 2.23 -5.13 1.49
N MET A 51 1.12 -4.41 1.69
CA MET A 51 0.99 -3.02 1.22
C MET A 51 2.06 -2.12 1.85
N ALA A 52 2.18 -2.14 3.18
CA ALA A 52 3.22 -1.39 3.90
C ALA A 52 4.64 -1.67 3.36
N SER A 53 4.93 -2.94 3.10
CA SER A 53 6.23 -3.35 2.54
C SER A 53 6.45 -2.83 1.12
N ARG A 54 5.43 -2.83 0.25
CA ARG A 54 5.53 -2.32 -1.13
C ARG A 54 5.84 -0.83 -1.16
N LEU A 55 5.21 -0.05 -0.30
CA LEU A 55 5.41 1.40 -0.27
C LEU A 55 6.81 1.83 0.11
N ASN A 56 7.45 1.07 1.00
CA ASN A 56 8.85 1.34 1.32
C ASN A 56 9.77 1.17 0.10
N ALA A 57 9.40 0.33 -0.87
CA ALA A 57 10.09 0.25 -2.17
C ALA A 57 9.70 1.40 -3.09
N LEU A 58 8.41 1.80 -3.11
CA LEU A 58 7.90 2.89 -3.94
C LEU A 58 8.38 4.29 -3.53
N LYS A 59 8.90 4.50 -2.31
CA LYS A 59 9.47 5.80 -1.88
C LYS A 59 10.55 6.38 -2.81
N GLN A 60 11.09 5.60 -3.73
CA GLN A 60 12.08 6.05 -4.72
C GLN A 60 11.47 6.50 -6.05
N PHE A 61 10.19 6.23 -6.29
CA PHE A 61 9.46 6.53 -7.52
C PHE A 61 8.20 7.36 -7.18
N PRO A 62 7.90 8.48 -7.88
CA PRO A 62 6.68 9.25 -7.64
C PRO A 62 5.43 8.50 -8.16
N SER A 63 5.11 7.35 -7.59
CA SER A 63 3.96 6.53 -7.97
C SER A 63 2.62 7.23 -7.77
N TRP A 64 2.57 8.18 -6.83
CA TRP A 64 1.42 9.06 -6.61
C TRP A 64 1.19 10.06 -7.75
N TYR A 65 2.21 10.41 -8.52
CA TYR A 65 2.11 11.33 -9.66
C TYR A 65 1.77 10.58 -10.94
N PHE A 66 2.49 9.49 -11.20
CA PHE A 66 2.31 8.70 -12.42
C PHE A 66 1.14 7.71 -12.33
N GLY A 67 0.50 7.62 -11.16
CA GLY A 67 -0.68 6.80 -10.91
C GLY A 67 -0.41 5.33 -11.17
N GLU A 68 -0.01 4.57 -10.15
CA GLU A 68 -0.25 3.14 -10.27
C GLU A 68 -1.76 2.89 -10.18
N PRO A 69 -2.40 2.34 -11.22
CA PRO A 69 -3.82 2.06 -11.18
C PRO A 69 -4.08 1.12 -10.01
N ILE A 70 -5.11 1.44 -9.22
CA ILE A 70 -5.52 0.54 -8.13
C ILE A 70 -5.77 -0.84 -8.74
N PRO A 71 -5.14 -1.89 -8.21
CA PRO A 71 -5.30 -3.22 -8.77
C PRO A 71 -6.78 -3.58 -8.87
N MET A 72 -7.18 -4.07 -10.05
CA MET A 72 -8.59 -4.36 -10.37
C MET A 72 -9.29 -5.23 -9.32
N HIS A 73 -8.56 -6.14 -8.68
CA HIS A 73 -9.11 -6.99 -7.62
C HIS A 73 -9.56 -6.21 -6.37
N TYR A 74 -8.92 -5.09 -6.02
CA TYR A 74 -9.39 -4.23 -4.92
C TYR A 74 -10.70 -3.53 -5.30
N GLN A 75 -10.80 -3.05 -6.54
CA GLN A 75 -12.04 -2.45 -7.04
C GLN A 75 -13.20 -3.44 -6.99
N GLN A 76 -13.00 -4.64 -7.55
CA GLN A 76 -14.01 -5.69 -7.55
C GLN A 76 -14.45 -6.08 -6.13
N ARG A 77 -13.51 -6.24 -5.20
CA ARG A 77 -13.80 -6.54 -3.79
C ARG A 77 -14.58 -5.41 -3.11
N ALA A 78 -14.14 -4.16 -3.28
CA ALA A 78 -14.83 -3.00 -2.70
C ALA A 78 -16.27 -2.90 -3.18
N TYR A 79 -16.50 -2.94 -4.50
CA TYR A 79 -17.84 -2.78 -5.06
C TYR A 79 -18.76 -3.93 -4.67
N ARG A 80 -18.28 -5.17 -4.76
CA ARG A 80 -19.06 -6.33 -4.31
C ARG A 80 -19.41 -6.25 -2.83
N CYS A 81 -18.45 -5.90 -1.99
CA CYS A 81 -18.68 -5.76 -0.56
C CYS A 81 -19.66 -4.62 -0.26
N PHE A 82 -19.51 -3.48 -0.95
CA PHE A 82 -20.39 -2.33 -0.82
C PHE A 82 -21.84 -2.63 -1.23
N GLU A 83 -22.08 -3.33 -2.35
CA GLU A 83 -23.44 -3.73 -2.77
C GLU A 83 -24.13 -4.61 -1.70
N GLN A 84 -23.37 -5.53 -1.10
CA GLN A 84 -23.88 -6.38 -0.01
C GLN A 84 -24.15 -5.56 1.25
N LEU A 85 -23.25 -4.65 1.62
CA LEU A 85 -23.45 -3.72 2.73
C LEU A 85 -24.69 -2.85 2.51
N TYR A 86 -24.90 -2.32 1.32
CA TYR A 86 -26.07 -1.52 0.98
C TYR A 86 -27.37 -2.30 1.25
N THR A 87 -27.43 -3.56 0.83
CA THR A 87 -28.61 -4.42 1.06
C THR A 87 -28.85 -4.66 2.56
N LEU A 88 -27.79 -4.95 3.32
CA LEU A 88 -27.89 -5.20 4.77
C LEU A 88 -28.27 -3.95 5.56
N MET A 89 -27.72 -2.79 5.18
CA MET A 89 -27.92 -1.53 5.89
C MET A 89 -29.29 -0.89 5.58
N THR A 90 -29.90 -1.25 4.45
CA THR A 90 -31.24 -0.76 4.05
C THR A 90 -32.38 -1.70 4.50
N THR A 91 -32.06 -2.91 4.93
CA THR A 91 -33.05 -3.87 5.44
C THR A 91 -33.20 -3.76 6.95
N GLN A 92 -34.43 -3.62 7.45
CA GLN A 92 -34.71 -3.55 8.88
C GLN A 92 -35.28 -4.88 9.42
N PRO A 93 -34.79 -5.38 10.58
CA PRO A 93 -33.71 -4.83 11.39
C PRO A 93 -32.32 -5.09 10.77
N ILE A 94 -31.37 -4.17 10.99
CA ILE A 94 -30.00 -4.29 10.47
C ILE A 94 -29.29 -5.50 11.12
N ASN A 95 -28.80 -6.42 10.30
CA ASN A 95 -27.98 -7.55 10.75
C ASN A 95 -26.51 -7.14 10.91
N TRP A 96 -26.17 -6.59 12.07
CA TRP A 96 -24.81 -6.12 12.37
C TRP A 96 -23.75 -7.22 12.34
N GLN A 97 -24.10 -8.45 12.71
CA GLN A 97 -23.15 -9.57 12.66
C GLN A 97 -22.67 -9.83 11.23
N GLN A 98 -23.58 -9.80 10.26
CA GLN A 98 -23.22 -9.96 8.84
C GLN A 98 -22.47 -8.75 8.31
N VAL A 99 -22.87 -7.53 8.68
CA VAL A 99 -22.15 -6.30 8.32
C VAL A 99 -20.70 -6.35 8.79
N PHE A 100 -20.45 -6.72 10.04
CA PHE A 100 -19.10 -6.82 10.59
C PHE A 100 -18.28 -7.92 9.91
N HIS A 101 -18.89 -9.05 9.56
CA HIS A 101 -18.21 -10.10 8.81
C HIS A 101 -17.74 -9.62 7.43
N LEU A 102 -18.58 -8.90 6.69
CA LEU A 102 -18.21 -8.33 5.40
C LEU A 102 -17.07 -7.33 5.51
N ILE A 103 -17.14 -6.43 6.50
CA ILE A 103 -16.09 -5.44 6.73
C ILE A 103 -14.78 -6.11 7.16
N ASP A 104 -14.80 -7.14 8.00
CA ASP A 104 -13.56 -7.80 8.43
C ASP A 104 -12.76 -8.39 7.25
N VAL A 105 -13.46 -8.92 6.25
CA VAL A 105 -12.87 -9.49 5.03
C VAL A 105 -12.33 -8.39 4.10
N ASP A 106 -13.08 -7.30 3.91
CA ASP A 106 -12.84 -6.32 2.84
C ASP A 106 -12.66 -4.86 3.31
N ARG A 107 -12.34 -4.62 4.58
CA ARG A 107 -12.09 -3.26 5.12
C ARG A 107 -11.02 -2.49 4.36
N ILE A 108 -10.00 -3.17 3.83
CA ILE A 108 -8.91 -2.53 3.08
C ILE A 108 -9.44 -1.93 1.78
N PRO A 109 -10.04 -2.71 0.84
CA PRO A 109 -10.63 -2.14 -0.36
C PRO A 109 -11.73 -1.11 -0.06
N LEU A 110 -12.56 -1.31 0.96
CA LEU A 110 -13.61 -0.35 1.33
C LEU A 110 -13.04 1.01 1.75
N GLU A 111 -12.06 1.03 2.66
CA GLU A 111 -11.41 2.27 3.10
C GLU A 111 -10.68 2.98 1.96
N MET A 112 -10.02 2.20 1.09
CA MET A 112 -9.31 2.73 -0.06
C MET A 112 -10.23 3.41 -1.07
N LEU A 113 -11.43 2.87 -1.28
CA LEU A 113 -12.30 3.24 -2.40
C LEU A 113 -13.56 4.00 -2.01
N LYS A 114 -13.78 4.31 -0.73
CA LYS A 114 -14.99 5.00 -0.25
C LYS A 114 -15.32 6.30 -1.00
N TYR A 115 -14.32 7.11 -1.35
CA TYR A 115 -14.55 8.34 -2.11
C TYR A 115 -14.85 8.08 -3.59
N GLN A 116 -14.26 7.03 -4.17
CA GLN A 116 -14.62 6.60 -5.53
C GLN A 116 -16.05 6.04 -5.55
N ILE A 117 -16.44 5.27 -4.53
CA ILE A 117 -17.82 4.80 -4.36
C ILE A 117 -18.77 5.99 -4.28
N MET A 118 -18.45 7.01 -3.49
CA MET A 118 -19.24 8.26 -3.41
C MET A 118 -19.42 8.91 -4.79
N GLU A 119 -18.36 9.05 -5.57
CA GLU A 119 -18.43 9.64 -6.92
C GLU A 119 -19.35 8.86 -7.87
N LEU A 120 -19.35 7.53 -7.77
CA LEU A 120 -20.14 6.65 -8.62
C LEU A 120 -21.57 6.45 -8.14
N THR A 121 -21.84 6.74 -6.87
CA THR A 121 -23.14 6.53 -6.21
C THR A 121 -23.67 7.85 -5.69
N SER A 122 -23.63 8.09 -4.37
CA SER A 122 -23.92 9.40 -3.79
C SER A 122 -23.27 9.60 -2.41
N VAL A 123 -23.47 10.80 -1.85
CA VAL A 123 -23.01 11.17 -0.51
C VAL A 123 -23.71 10.35 0.58
N ASN A 124 -24.97 9.93 0.37
CA ASN A 124 -25.72 9.13 1.35
C ASN A 124 -25.13 7.72 1.49
N GLU A 125 -24.71 7.12 0.38
CA GLU A 125 -24.03 5.84 0.33
C GLU A 125 -22.67 5.90 1.02
N LEU A 126 -21.93 7.01 0.83
CA LEU A 126 -20.69 7.24 1.59
C LEU A 126 -20.97 7.32 3.09
N LEU A 127 -22.01 8.06 3.51
CA LEU A 127 -22.38 8.17 4.91
C LEU A 127 -22.73 6.80 5.51
N MET A 128 -23.52 6.00 4.79
CA MET A 128 -23.90 4.65 5.20
C MET A 128 -22.68 3.72 5.31
N LEU A 129 -21.77 3.76 4.33
CA LEU A 129 -20.50 3.03 4.38
C LEU A 129 -19.65 3.47 5.57
N GLN A 130 -19.51 4.78 5.80
CA GLN A 130 -18.69 5.32 6.88
C GLN A 130 -19.27 4.94 8.25
N VAL A 131 -20.60 5.00 8.43
CA VAL A 131 -21.27 4.54 9.67
C VAL A 131 -21.02 3.05 9.92
N ALA A 132 -21.09 2.22 8.87
CA ALA A 132 -20.84 0.79 9.00
C ALA A 132 -19.38 0.51 9.41
N LEU A 133 -18.42 1.20 8.79
CA LEU A 133 -17.00 1.13 9.16
C LEU A 133 -16.78 1.59 10.61
N ASP A 134 -17.29 2.75 11.01
CA ASP A 134 -17.12 3.31 12.36
C ASP A 134 -17.63 2.34 13.42
N ARG A 135 -18.82 1.73 13.19
CA ARG A 135 -19.40 0.73 14.09
C ARG A 135 -18.53 -0.53 14.19
N TYR A 136 -17.99 -1.00 13.06
CA TYR A 136 -17.07 -2.12 13.05
C TYR A 136 -15.80 -1.82 13.86
N TYR A 137 -15.15 -0.66 13.63
CA TYR A 137 -13.92 -0.31 14.35
C TYR A 137 -14.18 -0.12 15.85
N GLN A 138 -15.34 0.46 16.22
CA GLN A 138 -15.78 0.57 17.60
C GLN A 138 -15.92 -0.81 18.26
N GLU A 139 -16.61 -1.75 17.60
CA GLU A 139 -16.80 -3.13 18.08
C GLU A 139 -15.47 -3.86 18.25
N GLN A 140 -14.54 -3.68 17.31
CA GLN A 140 -13.22 -4.30 17.37
C GLN A 140 -12.24 -3.58 18.31
N HIS A 141 -12.66 -2.50 18.98
CA HIS A 141 -11.79 -1.62 19.77
C HIS A 141 -10.51 -1.21 19.01
N SER A 142 -10.67 -0.85 17.74
CA SER A 142 -9.56 -0.53 16.84
C SER A 142 -9.77 0.81 16.14
N VAL A 143 -8.71 1.30 15.49
CA VAL A 143 -8.75 2.56 14.73
C VAL A 143 -8.90 2.27 13.23
N HIS A 144 -9.48 3.21 12.51
CA HIS A 144 -9.54 3.15 11.04
C HIS A 144 -8.15 2.92 10.45
N LEU A 145 -8.12 2.17 9.34
CA LEU A 145 -6.89 2.02 8.58
C LEU A 145 -6.43 3.38 8.08
N SER A 146 -5.16 3.70 8.32
CA SER A 146 -4.50 4.84 7.68
C SER A 146 -4.27 4.54 6.20
N PHE A 147 -5.35 4.49 5.40
CA PHE A 147 -5.30 4.05 4.00
C PHE A 147 -4.43 4.95 3.12
N THR A 148 -4.26 6.23 3.49
CA THR A 148 -3.29 7.17 2.88
C THR A 148 -1.84 6.73 3.05
N VAL A 149 -1.53 5.90 4.05
CA VAL A 149 -0.23 5.24 4.17
C VAL A 149 -0.09 4.21 3.07
N TYR A 150 -1.16 3.51 2.70
CA TYR A 150 -1.17 2.35 1.81
C TYR A 150 -1.26 2.70 0.31
N LEU A 151 -1.98 3.77 -0.04
CA LEU A 151 -2.14 4.29 -1.41
C LEU A 151 -2.42 5.80 -1.39
N PRO A 152 -2.10 6.54 -2.46
CA PRO A 152 -2.57 7.91 -2.62
C PRO A 152 -4.10 7.94 -2.59
N GLN A 153 -4.66 8.89 -1.84
CA GLN A 153 -6.11 9.11 -1.81
C GLN A 153 -6.57 9.40 -3.24
N LEU A 154 -7.51 8.61 -3.76
CA LEU A 154 -8.28 9.03 -4.93
C LEU A 154 -9.18 10.18 -4.47
N THR A 155 -8.68 11.39 -4.61
CA THR A 155 -9.49 12.59 -4.44
C THR A 155 -10.48 12.62 -5.58
N PRO A 156 -11.78 12.82 -5.29
CA PRO A 156 -12.75 13.03 -6.35
C PRO A 156 -12.29 14.15 -7.29
N ASN A 157 -12.65 14.08 -8.57
CA ASN A 157 -12.22 15.07 -9.58
C ASN A 157 -12.56 16.51 -9.16
N SER A 158 -13.67 16.71 -8.44
CA SER A 158 -14.09 18.01 -7.92
C SER A 158 -13.21 18.57 -6.79
N TYR A 159 -12.38 17.73 -6.16
CA TYR A 159 -11.49 18.08 -5.05
C TYR A 159 -10.01 17.85 -5.39
N SER A 160 -9.67 17.63 -6.67
CA SER A 160 -8.28 17.52 -7.09
C SER A 160 -7.54 18.84 -6.82
N SER A 161 -6.59 18.83 -5.88
CA SER A 161 -5.74 19.99 -5.64
C SER A 161 -4.55 19.98 -6.58
N GLU A 162 -4.03 21.17 -6.91
CA GLU A 162 -2.68 21.27 -7.48
C GLU A 162 -1.66 20.58 -6.57
N LEU A 163 -0.55 20.11 -7.16
CA LEU A 163 0.54 19.55 -6.38
C LEU A 163 1.05 20.58 -5.37
N SER A 164 1.17 20.16 -4.11
CA SER A 164 1.78 20.99 -3.07
C SER A 164 3.22 21.35 -3.45
N LYS A 165 3.75 22.46 -2.90
CA LYS A 165 5.15 22.87 -3.15
C LYS A 165 6.16 21.72 -2.93
N PRO A 166 6.11 20.96 -1.82
CA PRO A 166 7.02 19.82 -1.62
C PRO A 166 6.85 18.70 -2.65
N GLN A 167 5.62 18.42 -3.10
CA GLN A 167 5.36 17.40 -4.12
C GLN A 167 5.94 17.81 -5.48
N ARG A 168 5.80 19.09 -5.87
CA ARG A 168 6.41 19.63 -7.09
C ARG A 168 7.94 19.52 -7.03
N GLU A 169 8.54 20.00 -5.95
CA GLU A 169 10.00 19.93 -5.76
C GLU A 169 10.53 18.49 -5.79
N TYR A 170 9.81 17.53 -5.18
CA TYR A 170 10.18 16.11 -5.25
C TYR A 170 10.12 15.58 -6.69
N LEU A 171 9.03 15.89 -7.41
CA LEU A 171 8.82 15.43 -8.78
C LEU A 171 9.89 15.99 -9.72
N ASP A 172 10.17 17.28 -9.65
CA ASP A 172 11.18 17.95 -10.47
C ASP A 172 12.57 17.34 -10.24
N ASN A 173 12.94 17.13 -8.97
CA ASN A 173 14.19 16.48 -8.62
C ASN A 173 14.29 15.06 -9.19
N TRP A 174 13.19 14.30 -9.12
CA TRP A 174 13.14 12.94 -9.66
C TRP A 174 13.26 12.94 -11.19
N LEU A 175 12.48 13.76 -11.90
CA LEU A 175 12.53 13.91 -13.36
C LEU A 175 13.92 14.32 -13.83
N ASN A 176 14.56 15.30 -13.17
CA ASN A 176 15.91 15.76 -13.52
C ASN A 176 17.00 14.72 -13.26
N LYS A 177 16.79 13.82 -12.28
CA LYS A 177 17.71 12.72 -12.00
C LYS A 177 17.58 11.59 -13.02
N HIS A 178 16.36 11.35 -13.49
CA HIS A 178 16.00 10.25 -14.40
C HIS A 178 15.76 10.69 -15.85
N ASN A 179 16.12 11.92 -16.20
CA ASN A 179 15.99 12.45 -17.56
C ASN A 179 16.91 11.68 -18.52
N PRO A 180 16.36 10.92 -19.49
CA PRO A 180 17.16 10.14 -20.43
C PRO A 180 17.95 11.00 -21.42
N LEU A 181 17.61 12.29 -21.55
CA LEU A 181 18.30 13.24 -22.41
C LEU A 181 19.42 14.00 -21.70
N LYS A 182 19.60 13.79 -20.39
CA LYS A 182 20.59 14.52 -19.60
C LYS A 182 22.01 14.26 -20.10
N GLY A 183 22.75 15.31 -20.45
CA GLY A 183 24.08 15.23 -21.05
C GLY A 183 24.10 14.80 -22.53
N THR A 184 22.95 14.73 -23.19
CA THR A 184 22.84 14.56 -24.65
C THR A 184 22.76 15.92 -25.34
N PHE A 185 22.89 15.94 -26.67
CA PHE A 185 22.71 17.16 -27.47
C PHE A 185 21.32 17.80 -27.31
N PHE A 186 20.31 17.05 -26.86
CA PHE A 186 18.95 17.52 -26.64
C PHE A 186 18.66 17.91 -25.18
N ASP A 187 19.69 18.03 -24.33
CA ASP A 187 19.51 18.49 -22.95
C ASP A 187 19.21 20.00 -22.94
N THR A 188 17.97 20.36 -22.70
CA THR A 188 17.51 21.76 -22.68
C THR A 188 17.86 22.52 -21.39
N ASN A 189 18.54 21.86 -20.43
CA ASN A 189 18.96 22.44 -19.15
C ASN A 189 20.45 22.85 -19.13
N GLN A 190 21.08 23.05 -20.30
CA GLN A 190 22.38 23.72 -20.42
C GLN A 190 22.25 25.24 -20.49
#